data_AF-A0A2T4WPF9-F1
#
_entry.id   AF-A0A2T4WPF9-F1
#
_cell.length_a   1.000
_cell.length_b   1.000
_cell.length_c   1.000
_cell.angle_alpha   90.00
_cell.angle_beta   90.00
_cell.angle_gamma   90.00
#
_symmetry.space_group_name_H-M   'P 1'
#
loop_
_entity.id
_entity.type
_entity.pdbx_description
1 polymer ?
#
loop_
_entity_poly.entity_id
_entity_poly.type
_entity_poly.pdbx_seq_one_letter_code
_entity_poly.pdbx_strand_id
1 'polypeptide(L)'
;MRFNLSIFFIAFWSLNLSAQELVDGRWVDDNLQFIVLEQYLKDKGEIYICLSDSAGEVCIENLVSGYELKVFDAQNKLLWEGFASGRRKGVKLPQAYPQARYVALKAFKPWVVNRRTGNKIHQAKAIELKYTLP
;
A
#
# COMPACT_ATOMS: atom_id res chain seq x y z
N MET A 1 -4.30 66.29 1.42
CA MET A 1 -4.78 65.23 0.51
C MET A 1 -4.17 63.92 0.99
N ARG A 2 -4.98 63.03 1.60
CA ARG A 2 -4.53 61.80 2.27
C ARG A 2 -4.58 60.64 1.26
N PHE A 3 -3.44 60.04 0.94
CA PHE A 3 -3.38 58.81 0.15
C PHE A 3 -3.29 57.62 1.11
N ASN A 4 -4.38 56.87 1.24
CA ASN A 4 -4.39 55.57 1.90
C ASN A 4 -3.92 54.52 0.88
N LEU A 5 -2.73 53.95 1.08
CA LEU A 5 -2.24 52.81 0.31
C LEU A 5 -2.51 51.53 1.12
N SER A 6 -3.66 50.91 0.89
CA SER A 6 -3.98 49.59 1.45
C SER A 6 -3.23 48.52 0.67
N ILE A 7 -2.12 48.03 1.22
CA ILE A 7 -1.36 46.90 0.68
C ILE A 7 -2.11 45.61 1.03
N PHE A 8 -2.71 44.98 0.01
CA PHE A 8 -3.36 43.68 0.10
C PHE A 8 -2.27 42.59 0.14
N PHE A 9 -2.01 42.02 1.32
CA PHE A 9 -1.10 40.89 1.50
C PHE A 9 -1.81 39.61 1.06
N ILE A 10 -1.59 39.18 -0.19
CA ILE A 10 -2.05 37.89 -0.69
C ILE A 10 -1.09 36.82 -0.14
N ALA A 11 -1.52 36.09 0.88
CA ALA A 11 -0.85 34.90 1.36
C ALA A 11 -0.97 33.79 0.30
N PHE A 12 0.11 33.56 -0.44
CA PHE A 12 0.29 32.39 -1.30
C PHE A 12 0.47 31.17 -0.40
N TRP A 13 -0.63 30.47 -0.12
CA TRP A 13 -0.58 29.14 0.47
C TRP A 13 -0.10 28.17 -0.63
N SER A 14 1.16 27.77 -0.58
CA SER A 14 1.70 26.72 -1.43
C SER A 14 1.04 25.39 -1.03
N LEU A 15 0.00 25.00 -1.75
CA LEU A 15 -0.52 23.64 -1.75
C LEU A 15 0.60 22.74 -2.28
N ASN A 16 1.17 21.90 -1.40
CA ASN A 16 2.06 20.82 -1.81
C ASN A 16 1.23 19.78 -2.58
N LEU A 17 1.03 20.03 -3.87
CA LEU A 17 0.58 19.02 -4.82
C LEU A 17 1.75 18.06 -5.02
N SER A 18 1.65 16.84 -4.48
CA SER A 18 2.50 15.72 -4.89
C SER A 18 2.17 15.40 -6.35
N ALA A 19 2.80 16.13 -7.26
CA ALA A 19 2.69 15.91 -8.69
C ALA A 19 3.42 14.62 -9.07
N GLN A 20 2.85 13.87 -10.02
CA GLN A 20 3.44 12.66 -10.58
C GLN A 20 4.87 12.95 -11.05
N GLU A 21 5.83 12.12 -10.65
CA GLU A 21 7.24 12.29 -11.01
C GLU A 21 7.58 11.42 -12.22
N LEU A 22 8.35 11.97 -13.16
CA LEU A 22 8.83 11.22 -14.32
C LEU A 22 10.16 10.54 -13.96
N VAL A 23 10.11 9.26 -13.57
CA VAL A 23 11.32 8.45 -13.28
C VAL A 23 11.54 7.49 -14.44
N ASP A 24 12.75 7.47 -15.01
CA ASP A 24 13.13 6.61 -16.15
C ASP A 24 12.15 6.67 -17.35
N GLY A 25 11.61 7.86 -17.62
CA GLY A 25 10.65 8.10 -18.72
C GLY A 25 9.24 7.55 -18.48
N ARG A 26 8.88 7.21 -17.23
CA ARG A 26 7.53 6.78 -16.84
C ARG A 26 6.98 7.70 -15.77
N TRP A 27 5.69 8.03 -15.89
CA TRP A 27 4.95 8.69 -14.82
C TRP A 27 4.78 7.71 -13.66
N VAL A 28 5.35 8.08 -12.52
CA VAL A 28 5.32 7.33 -11.26
C VAL A 28 4.32 7.98 -10.31
N ASP A 29 3.56 7.13 -9.62
CA ASP A 29 2.61 7.52 -8.58
C ASP A 29 2.91 6.72 -7.31
N ASP A 30 3.85 7.20 -6.50
CA ASP A 30 4.30 6.51 -5.27
C ASP A 30 3.34 6.64 -4.08
N ASN A 31 2.10 7.07 -4.33
CA ASN A 31 1.08 7.23 -3.29
C ASN A 31 0.28 5.94 -3.06
N LEU A 32 0.79 4.76 -3.41
CA LEU A 32 0.08 3.50 -3.19
C LEU A 32 0.78 2.62 -2.17
N GLN A 33 -0.01 2.04 -1.27
CA GLN A 33 0.47 1.14 -0.23
C GLN A 33 -0.44 -0.08 -0.05
N PHE A 34 0.12 -1.15 0.50
CA PHE A 34 -0.71 -2.22 1.07
C PHE A 34 -1.25 -1.78 2.42
N ILE A 35 -2.49 -2.17 2.72
CA ILE A 35 -3.07 -2.09 4.07
C ILE A 35 -3.65 -3.45 4.46
N VAL A 36 -3.61 -3.76 5.76
CA VAL A 36 -4.27 -4.92 6.34
C VAL A 36 -5.63 -4.47 6.88
N LEU A 37 -6.70 -5.06 6.35
CA LEU A 37 -8.07 -4.77 6.77
C LEU A 37 -8.45 -5.55 8.00
N GLU A 38 -8.18 -6.86 7.95
CA GLU A 38 -8.50 -7.81 9.00
C GLU A 38 -7.45 -8.91 8.99
N GLN A 39 -7.22 -9.51 10.16
CA GLN A 39 -6.34 -10.66 10.29
C GLN A 39 -6.91 -11.64 11.32
N TYR A 40 -6.86 -12.91 10.97
CA TYR A 40 -7.20 -14.06 11.81
C TYR A 40 -6.10 -15.11 11.68
N LEU A 41 -4.83 -14.68 11.56
CA LEU A 41 -3.72 -15.59 11.26
C LEU A 41 -3.50 -16.61 12.39
N LYS A 42 -3.64 -16.17 13.64
CA LYS A 42 -3.43 -17.01 14.83
C LYS A 42 -4.49 -18.09 14.99
N ASP A 43 -5.72 -17.81 14.60
CA ASP A 43 -6.87 -18.69 14.87
C ASP A 43 -7.36 -19.47 13.64
N LYS A 44 -7.31 -18.83 12.46
CA LYS A 44 -7.90 -19.35 11.21
C LYS A 44 -6.90 -19.44 10.05
N GLY A 45 -5.73 -18.81 10.18
CA GLY A 45 -4.78 -18.70 9.08
C GLY A 45 -5.26 -17.79 7.96
N GLU A 46 -6.05 -16.75 8.26
CA GLU A 46 -6.64 -15.86 7.25
C GLU A 46 -6.13 -14.43 7.43
N ILE A 47 -5.86 -13.72 6.33
CA ILE A 47 -5.49 -12.30 6.33
C ILE A 47 -6.12 -11.59 5.13
N TYR A 48 -6.60 -10.36 5.35
CA TYR A 48 -7.29 -9.57 4.35
C TYR A 48 -6.49 -8.30 4.06
N ILE A 49 -6.03 -8.15 2.82
CA ILE A 49 -5.15 -7.07 2.37
C ILE A 49 -5.78 -6.39 1.16
N CYS A 50 -5.60 -5.08 1.03
CA CYS A 50 -5.89 -4.34 -0.19
C CYS A 50 -4.85 -3.27 -0.47
N LEU A 51 -4.98 -2.61 -1.63
CA LEU A 51 -4.22 -1.41 -1.96
C LEU A 51 -5.01 -0.17 -1.54
N SER A 52 -4.32 0.82 -0.99
CA SER A 52 -4.88 2.11 -0.62
C SER A 52 -3.97 3.24 -1.09
N ASP A 53 -4.52 4.45 -1.14
CA ASP A 53 -3.74 5.67 -1.29
C ASP A 53 -2.98 5.93 0.02
N SER A 54 -1.75 6.42 -0.03
CA SER A 54 -0.93 6.71 1.14
C SER A 54 -1.54 7.78 2.06
N ALA A 55 -2.39 8.67 1.53
CA ALA A 55 -3.13 9.67 2.30
C ALA A 55 -4.43 9.13 2.92
N GLY A 56 -4.81 7.87 2.63
CA GLY A 56 -6.04 7.25 3.10
C GLY A 56 -5.84 5.85 3.65
N GLU A 57 -6.91 5.33 4.27
CA GLU A 57 -7.00 3.93 4.72
C GLU A 57 -8.13 3.17 4.00
N VAL A 58 -8.62 3.74 2.89
CA VAL A 58 -9.73 3.18 2.12
C VAL A 58 -9.20 2.30 0.98
N CYS A 59 -9.77 1.10 0.84
CA CYS A 59 -9.41 0.22 -0.26
C CYS A 59 -9.76 0.81 -1.63
N ILE A 60 -8.83 0.72 -2.57
CA ILE A 60 -9.06 1.01 -3.98
C ILE A 60 -9.41 -0.31 -4.68
N GLU A 61 -10.70 -0.59 -4.81
CA GLU A 61 -11.25 -1.90 -5.27
C GLU A 61 -10.81 -2.33 -6.68
N ASN A 62 -10.47 -1.37 -7.54
CA ASN A 62 -10.08 -1.63 -8.92
C ASN A 62 -8.57 -1.79 -9.11
N LEU A 63 -7.75 -1.73 -8.07
CA LEU A 63 -6.31 -1.97 -8.17
C LEU A 63 -5.94 -3.38 -7.71
N VAL A 64 -4.97 -3.98 -8.39
CA VAL A 64 -4.42 -5.29 -8.03
C VAL A 64 -2.91 -5.32 -8.20
N SER A 65 -2.24 -5.98 -7.27
CA SER A 65 -0.85 -6.40 -7.43
C SER A 65 -0.68 -7.82 -6.92
N GLY A 66 0.09 -8.64 -7.64
CA GLY A 66 0.60 -9.88 -7.07
C GLY A 66 1.69 -9.56 -6.05
N TYR A 67 1.73 -10.33 -4.96
CA TYR A 67 2.70 -10.14 -3.88
C TYR A 67 3.14 -11.46 -3.23
N GLU A 68 4.35 -11.42 -2.70
CA GLU A 68 4.84 -12.39 -1.74
C GLU A 68 4.30 -12.03 -0.35
N LEU A 69 3.85 -13.05 0.40
CA LEU A 69 3.43 -12.94 1.79
C LEU A 69 4.29 -13.88 2.63
N LYS A 70 4.94 -13.33 3.65
CA LYS A 70 5.75 -14.06 4.62
C LYS A 70 5.21 -13.84 6.02
N VAL A 71 5.13 -14.89 6.82
CA VAL A 71 4.68 -14.88 8.22
C VAL A 71 5.85 -15.24 9.12
N PHE A 72 6.07 -14.47 10.17
CA PHE A 72 7.19 -14.64 11.09
C PHE A 72 6.74 -14.70 12.54
N ASP A 73 7.50 -15.39 13.39
CA ASP A 73 7.35 -15.33 14.85
C ASP A 73 8.10 -14.14 15.48
N ALA A 74 8.06 -14.05 16.81
CA ALA A 74 8.72 -12.98 17.57
C ALA A 74 10.26 -13.05 17.52
N GLN A 75 10.83 -14.20 17.15
CA GLN A 75 12.27 -14.44 17.01
C GLN A 75 12.76 -14.22 15.56
N ASN A 76 11.91 -13.68 14.67
CA ASN A 76 12.15 -13.52 13.24
C ASN A 76 12.33 -14.84 12.47
N LYS A 77 11.86 -15.96 13.02
CA LYS A 77 11.83 -17.21 12.28
C LYS A 77 10.69 -17.17 11.28
N LEU A 78 10.99 -17.53 10.03
CA LEU A 78 9.98 -17.72 8.99
C LEU A 78 9.10 -18.93 9.36
N LEU A 79 7.80 -18.68 9.51
CA LEU A 79 6.80 -19.71 9.77
C LEU A 79 6.15 -20.21 8.48
N TRP A 80 5.94 -19.30 7.54
CA TRP A 80 5.29 -19.59 6.27
C TRP A 80 5.63 -18.53 5.23
N GLU A 81 5.70 -18.94 3.97
CA GLU A 81 5.78 -18.06 2.82
C GLU A 81 4.88 -18.55 1.69
N GLY A 82 4.40 -17.62 0.89
CA GLY A 82 3.62 -17.93 -0.29
C GLY A 82 3.32 -16.72 -1.16
N PHE A 83 2.61 -16.98 -2.24
CA PHE A 83 2.29 -15.98 -3.25
C PHE A 83 0.78 -15.76 -3.33
N ALA A 84 0.38 -14.49 -3.40
CA ALA A 84 -1.01 -14.11 -3.62
C ALA A 84 -1.12 -13.26 -4.89
N SER A 85 -2.19 -13.48 -5.64
CA SER A 85 -2.45 -12.72 -6.87
C SER A 85 -2.97 -11.30 -6.63
N GLY A 86 -3.40 -11.00 -5.40
CA GLY A 86 -4.11 -9.76 -5.04
C GLY A 86 -5.50 -9.59 -5.65
N ARG A 87 -5.98 -10.54 -6.47
CA ARG A 87 -7.31 -10.46 -7.13
C ARG A 87 -8.47 -10.58 -6.15
N ARG A 88 -8.20 -11.14 -4.97
CA ARG A 88 -9.10 -11.24 -3.82
C ARG A 88 -8.41 -10.57 -2.64
N LYS A 89 -9.20 -9.94 -1.77
CA LYS A 89 -8.69 -9.31 -0.55
C LYS A 89 -8.12 -10.32 0.43
N GLY A 90 -8.82 -11.45 0.59
CA GLY A 90 -8.45 -12.50 1.54
C GLY A 90 -7.44 -13.49 0.99
N VAL A 91 -6.46 -13.83 1.81
CA VAL A 91 -5.53 -14.96 1.64
C VAL A 91 -5.78 -15.95 2.76
N LYS A 92 -6.06 -17.20 2.41
CA LYS A 92 -6.18 -18.31 3.34
C LYS A 92 -4.93 -19.17 3.29
N LEU A 93 -4.25 -19.29 4.42
CA LEU A 93 -3.06 -20.11 4.58
C LEU A 93 -3.47 -21.57 4.86
N PRO A 94 -2.56 -22.54 4.67
CA PRO A 94 -2.86 -23.96 4.88
C PRO A 94 -3.30 -24.31 6.30
N GLN A 95 -2.91 -23.50 7.29
CA GLN A 95 -3.20 -23.69 8.70
C GLN A 95 -3.16 -22.35 9.45
N ALA A 96 -3.62 -22.36 10.70
CA ALA A 96 -3.43 -21.25 11.62
C ALA A 96 -1.99 -21.19 12.17
N TYR A 97 -1.53 -20.00 12.53
CA TYR A 97 -0.19 -19.76 13.07
C TYR A 97 -0.27 -19.01 14.41
N PRO A 98 -0.60 -19.69 15.52
CA PRO A 98 -0.75 -19.06 16.85
C PRO A 98 0.49 -18.27 17.31
N GLN A 99 1.67 -18.70 16.88
CA GLN A 99 2.97 -18.08 17.20
C GLN A 99 3.35 -16.93 16.26
N ALA A 100 2.52 -16.58 15.27
CA ALA A 100 2.81 -15.47 14.36
C ALA A 100 2.84 -14.13 15.10
N ARG A 101 3.85 -13.32 14.81
CA ARG A 101 4.03 -11.98 15.37
C ARG A 101 3.90 -10.87 14.34
N TYR A 102 4.39 -11.08 13.13
CA TYR A 102 4.27 -10.10 12.05
C TYR A 102 4.22 -10.78 10.70
N VAL A 103 3.77 -10.03 9.70
CA VAL A 103 3.84 -10.41 8.30
C VAL A 103 4.65 -9.40 7.51
N ALA A 104 5.27 -9.87 6.43
CA ALA A 104 5.91 -9.04 5.44
C ALA A 104 5.27 -9.31 4.07
N LEU A 105 4.96 -8.24 3.36
CA LEU A 105 4.42 -8.28 2.01
C LEU A 105 5.36 -7.55 1.07
N LYS A 106 5.52 -8.09 -0.13
CA LYS A 106 6.30 -7.46 -1.20
C LYS A 106 5.63 -7.67 -2.54
N ALA A 107 5.27 -6.59 -3.22
CA ALA A 107 4.76 -6.65 -4.57
C ALA A 107 5.81 -7.26 -5.51
N PHE A 108 5.38 -8.10 -6.46
CA PHE A 108 6.32 -8.72 -7.40
C PHE A 108 6.93 -7.72 -8.39
N LYS A 109 6.23 -6.62 -8.64
CA LYS A 109 6.59 -5.62 -9.64
C LYS A 109 6.41 -4.21 -9.06
N PRO A 110 7.20 -3.23 -9.52
CA PRO A 110 7.06 -1.82 -9.17
C PRO A 110 5.92 -1.18 -9.97
N TRP A 111 4.76 -1.83 -10.01
CA TRP A 111 3.52 -1.28 -10.55
C TRP A 111 2.32 -2.07 -10.05
N VAL A 112 1.19 -1.40 -9.95
CA VAL A 112 -0.12 -2.03 -9.76
C VAL A 112 -0.90 -2.00 -11.06
N VAL A 113 -1.90 -2.87 -11.20
CA VAL A 113 -2.75 -2.93 -12.40
C VAL A 113 -4.15 -2.47 -12.05
N ASN A 114 -4.68 -1.54 -12.82
CA ASN A 114 -6.11 -1.23 -12.79
C ASN A 114 -6.87 -2.35 -13.49
N ARG A 115 -7.67 -3.10 -12.74
CA ARG A 115 -8.43 -4.26 -13.24
C ARG A 115 -9.47 -3.92 -14.30
N ARG A 116 -9.96 -2.67 -14.33
CA ARG A 116 -10.97 -2.24 -15.29
C ARG A 116 -10.37 -1.91 -16.65
N THR A 117 -9.19 -1.29 -16.66
CA THR A 117 -8.56 -0.79 -17.90
C THR A 117 -7.35 -1.61 -18.35
N GLY A 118 -6.75 -2.41 -17.47
CA GLY A 118 -5.48 -3.10 -17.72
C GLY A 118 -4.25 -2.20 -17.58
N ASN A 119 -4.44 -0.90 -17.34
CA ASN A 119 -3.34 0.06 -17.24
C ASN A 119 -2.48 -0.22 -16.00
N LYS A 120 -1.17 -0.03 -16.17
CA LYS A 120 -0.20 -0.09 -15.08
C LYS A 120 -0.03 1.29 -14.48
N ILE A 121 -0.05 1.36 -13.15
CA ILE A 121 0.31 2.55 -12.38
C ILE A 121 1.69 2.24 -11.80
N HIS A 122 2.71 2.91 -12.34
CA HIS A 122 4.10 2.65 -12.00
C HIS A 122 4.46 3.27 -10.65
N GLN A 123 5.31 2.55 -9.92
CA GLN A 123 5.93 2.97 -8.66
C GLN A 123 7.44 3.06 -8.91
N ALA A 124 8.18 3.88 -8.16
CA ALA A 124 9.64 3.89 -8.21
C ALA A 124 10.21 2.54 -7.72
N LYS A 125 9.53 1.90 -6.76
CA LYS A 125 9.90 0.60 -6.20
C LYS A 125 8.67 -0.29 -5.97
N ALA A 126 8.92 -1.59 -5.79
CA ALA A 126 7.86 -2.49 -5.35
C ALA A 126 7.30 -2.05 -4.01
N ILE A 127 5.97 -2.05 -3.88
CA ILE A 127 5.29 -1.75 -2.62
C ILE A 127 5.64 -2.85 -1.61
N GLU A 128 6.05 -2.44 -0.42
CA GLU A 128 6.40 -3.32 0.69
C GLU A 128 5.62 -2.92 1.94
N LEU A 129 5.21 -3.91 2.74
CA LEU A 129 4.56 -3.69 4.02
C LEU A 129 5.10 -4.67 5.06
N LYS A 130 5.48 -4.16 6.22
CA LYS A 130 5.71 -4.97 7.42
C LYS A 130 4.62 -4.64 8.44
N TYR A 131 3.79 -5.62 8.77
CA TYR A 131 2.63 -5.43 9.64
C TYR A 131 2.74 -6.30 10.89
N THR A 132 2.77 -5.67 12.06
CA THR A 132 2.78 -6.35 13.36
C THR A 132 1.36 -6.78 13.72
N LEU A 133 1.18 -8.05 14.04
CA LEU A 133 -0.10 -8.59 14.48
C LEU A 133 -0.40 -8.14 15.92
N PRO A 134 -1.66 -7.83 16.25
CA PRO A 134 -2.07 -7.56 17.62
C PRO A 134 -1.79 -8.75 18.54
#